data_AF-A0A659XXU5-F1
#
_entry.id   AF-A0A659XXU5-F1
#
_cell.length_a   1.000
_cell.length_b   1.000
_cell.length_c   1.000
_cell.angle_alpha   90.00
_cell.angle_beta   90.00
_cell.angle_gamma   90.00
#
_symmetry.space_group_name_H-M   'P 1'
#
loop_
_entity.id
_entity.type
_entity.pdbx_description
1 polymer ?
#
loop_
_entity_poly.entity_id
_entity_poly.type
_entity_poly.pdbx_seq_one_letter_code
_entity_poly.pdbx_strand_id
1 'polypeptide(L)' 'LHRGTEKLIEAKTYLQAVPYLDRLDYCAPMNQEHAFALAAERLLGIEVPKRGQLIRVLYSEMGRIMSHILNVTTQAM' A
#
# COMPACT_ATOMS: atom_id res chain seq x y z
N LEU A 1 -0.21 -16.40 4.83
CA LEU A 1 -0.93 -17.21 3.83
C LEU A 1 -0.25 -17.05 2.48
N HIS A 2 0.58 -18.02 2.07
CA HIS A 2 1.32 -17.92 0.82
C HIS A 2 0.38 -18.03 -0.38
N ARG A 3 0.51 -17.12 -1.35
CA ARG A 3 -0.26 -17.13 -2.61
C ARG A 3 0.60 -16.90 -3.86
N GLY A 4 1.93 -16.93 -3.73
CA GLY A 4 2.85 -16.64 -4.85
C GLY A 4 2.71 -15.22 -5.41
N THR A 5 2.31 -14.24 -4.59
CA THR A 5 1.99 -12.87 -5.04
C THR A 5 3.12 -12.23 -5.84
N GLU A 6 4.36 -12.34 -5.36
CA GLU A 6 5.55 -11.79 -6.04
C GLU A 6 5.75 -12.39 -7.43
N LYS A 7 5.57 -13.71 -7.57
CA LYS A 7 5.70 -14.41 -8.85
C LYS A 7 4.60 -14.01 -9.84
N LEU A 8 3.39 -13.74 -9.36
CA LEU A 8 2.29 -13.24 -10.19
C LEU A 8 2.53 -11.80 -10.66
N ILE A 9 3.22 -10.99 -9.87
CA ILE A 9 3.58 -9.61 -10.23
C ILE A 9 4.62 -9.59 -11.36
N GLU A 10 5.57 -10.54 -11.40
CA GLU A 10 6.55 -10.64 -12.50
C GLU A 10 5.90 -10.78 -13.89
N ALA A 11 4.72 -11.41 -13.95
CA ALA A 11 3.99 -11.62 -15.20
C ALA A 11 3.02 -10.47 -15.55
N LYS A 12 3.01 -9.37 -14.77
CA LYS A 12 2.04 -8.28 -14.89
C LYS A 12 2.73 -6.92 -15.05
N THR A 13 2.01 -5.97 -15.63
CA THR A 13 2.48 -4.58 -15.70
C THR A 13 2.38 -3.91 -14.33
N TYR A 14 3.13 -2.83 -14.11
CA TYR A 14 3.12 -2.07 -12.85
C TYR A 14 1.71 -1.67 -12.41
N LEU A 15 0.87 -1.19 -13.33
CA LEU A 15 -0.52 -0.81 -13.01
C LEU A 15 -1.38 -2.03 -12.64
N GLN A 16 -1.19 -3.16 -13.30
CA GLN A 16 -1.90 -4.41 -12.98
C GLN A 16 -1.42 -5.05 -11.67
N ALA A 17 -0.21 -4.72 -11.22
CA ALA A 17 0.37 -5.21 -9.98
C ALA A 17 -0.17 -4.49 -8.73
N VAL A 18 -0.64 -3.24 -8.85
CA VAL A 18 -1.11 -2.42 -7.72
C VAL A 18 -2.12 -3.15 -6.81
N PRO A 19 -3.20 -3.78 -7.32
CA PRO A 19 -4.21 -4.42 -6.46
C PRO A 19 -3.72 -5.67 -5.72
N TYR A 20 -2.53 -6.19 -6.07
CA TYR A 20 -1.95 -7.31 -5.31
C TYR A 20 -1.41 -6.85 -3.95
N LEU A 21 -1.02 -5.58 -3.83
CA LEU A 21 -0.43 -5.03 -2.61
C LEU A 21 -1.48 -4.66 -1.57
N ASP A 22 -2.66 -4.20 -2.01
CA ASP A 22 -3.86 -4.08 -1.17
C ASP A 22 -4.18 -5.36 -0.40
N ARG A 23 -3.85 -6.50 -0.99
CA ARG A 23 -4.16 -7.83 -0.47
C ARG A 23 -3.03 -8.42 0.38
N LEU A 24 -1.87 -7.77 0.43
CA LEU A 24 -0.76 -8.21 1.30
C LEU A 24 -1.05 -7.84 2.75
N ASP A 25 -1.29 -6.56 3.01
CA ASP A 25 -1.84 -6.08 4.28
C ASP A 25 -3.27 -5.62 4.04
N TYR A 26 -4.19 -6.55 4.28
CA TYR A 26 -5.62 -6.33 4.10
C TYR A 26 -6.23 -5.33 5.09
N CYS A 27 -5.49 -4.90 6.12
CA CYS A 27 -5.94 -3.92 7.10
C CYS A 27 -5.44 -2.50 6.79
N ALA A 28 -4.36 -2.34 6.03
CA ALA A 28 -3.86 -1.04 5.60
C ALA A 28 -3.49 -1.03 4.10
N PRO A 29 -4.49 -1.20 3.20
CA PRO A 29 -4.25 -1.39 1.76
C PRO A 29 -3.53 -0.20 1.12
N MET A 30 -4.01 1.02 1.41
CA MET A 30 -3.43 2.25 0.83
C MET A 30 -1.97 2.48 1.24
N ASN A 31 -1.54 1.97 2.40
CA ASN A 31 -0.15 2.09 2.84
C ASN A 31 0.76 1.18 1.97
N GLN A 32 0.27 0.00 1.58
CA GLN A 32 0.99 -0.92 0.71
C GLN A 32 1.06 -0.39 -0.73
N GLU A 33 -0.04 0.13 -1.28
CA GLU A 33 -0.04 0.79 -2.60
C GLU A 33 0.89 1.99 -2.60
N HIS A 34 0.89 2.79 -1.54
CA HIS A 34 1.72 3.98 -1.44
C HIS A 34 3.22 3.64 -1.49
N ALA A 35 3.66 2.57 -0.81
CA ALA A 35 5.04 2.12 -0.85
C ALA A 35 5.49 1.72 -2.26
N PHE A 36 4.62 1.04 -3.02
CA PHE A 36 4.92 0.62 -4.38
C PHE A 36 4.86 1.76 -5.40
N ALA A 37 3.89 2.66 -5.25
CA ALA A 37 3.84 3.89 -6.02
C ALA A 37 5.12 4.72 -5.83
N LEU A 38 5.59 4.88 -4.59
CA LEU A 38 6.85 5.56 -4.29
C LEU A 38 8.06 4.86 -4.92
N ALA A 39 8.10 3.53 -4.93
CA ALA A 39 9.17 2.78 -5.58
C ALA A 39 9.17 3.02 -7.10
N ALA A 40 8.01 2.93 -7.75
CA ALA A 40 7.86 3.19 -9.18
C ALA A 40 8.21 4.64 -9.54
N GLU A 41 7.74 5.61 -8.76
CA GLU A 41 8.01 7.05 -8.94
C GLU A 41 9.50 7.36 -8.82
N ARG A 42 10.19 6.75 -7.85
CA ARG A 42 11.64 6.90 -7.68
C ARG A 42 12.42 6.31 -8.85
N LEU A 43 11.98 5.18 -9.40
CA LEU A 43 12.60 4.57 -10.59
C LEU A 43 12.41 5.43 -11.85
N LEU A 44 11.26 6.11 -11.96
CA LEU A 44 10.93 6.96 -13.09
C LEU A 44 11.45 8.41 -12.94
N GLY A 45 11.91 8.82 -11.76
CA GLY A 45 12.36 10.19 -11.49
C GLY A 45 11.24 11.24 -11.57
N ILE A 46 10.00 10.86 -11.26
CA ILE A 46 8.83 11.73 -11.35
C ILE A 46 8.46 12.29 -9.97
N GLU A 47 8.11 13.56 -9.90
CA GLU A 47 7.57 14.18 -8.69
C GLU A 47 6.04 14.30 -8.76
N VAL A 48 5.37 13.83 -7.70
CA VAL A 48 3.91 13.93 -7.56
C VAL A 48 3.52 15.34 -7.12
N PRO A 49 2.47 15.97 -7.67
CA PRO A 49 2.03 17.30 -7.27
C PRO A 49 1.73 17.39 -5.77
N LYS A 50 1.95 18.58 -5.18
CA LYS A 50 1.83 18.79 -3.72
C LYS A 50 0.49 18.32 -3.14
N ARG A 51 -0.61 18.56 -3.87
CA ARG A 51 -1.95 18.08 -3.48
C ARG A 51 -2.00 16.56 -3.37
N GLY A 52 -1.39 15.84 -4.32
CA GLY A 52 -1.33 14.38 -4.31
C GLY A 52 -0.54 13.83 -3.12
N GLN A 53 0.59 14.48 -2.78
CA GLN A 53 1.38 14.13 -1.60
C GLN A 53 0.56 14.29 -0.30
N LEU A 54 -0.18 15.39 -0.15
CA LEU A 54 -1.01 15.64 1.03
C LEU A 54 -2.14 14.61 1.20
N ILE A 55 -2.81 14.26 0.10
CA ILE A 55 -3.86 13.24 0.10
C ILE A 55 -3.29 11.88 0.49
N ARG A 56 -2.13 11.50 -0.05
CA ARG A 56 -1.46 10.23 0.29
C ARG A 56 -1.11 10.14 1.78
N VAL A 57 -0.61 11.22 2.36
CA VAL A 57 -0.33 11.27 3.80
C VAL A 57 -1.63 11.12 4.60
N LEU A 58 -2.68 11.88 4.28
CA LEU A 58 -3.97 11.79 4.96
C LEU A 58 -4.50 10.35 5.00
N TYR A 59 -4.53 9.66 3.85
CA TYR A 59 -5.02 8.28 3.78
C TYR A 59 -4.07 7.27 4.44
N SER A 60 -2.76 7.48 4.37
CA SER A 60 -1.79 6.61 5.05
C SER A 60 -1.93 6.67 6.56
N GLU A 61 -2.27 7.85 7.09
CA GLU A 61 -2.54 8.08 8.50
C GLU A 61 -3.85 7.44 8.95
N MET A 62 -4.90 7.52 8.13
CA MET A 62 -6.15 6.77 8.35
C MET A 62 -5.90 5.26 8.38
N GLY A 63 -5.12 4.74 7.42
CA GLY A 63 -4.73 3.32 7.37
C GLY A 63 -3.92 2.88 8.59
N ARG A 64 -3.02 3.74 9.09
CA ARG A 64 -2.26 3.47 10.33
C ARG A 64 -3.18 3.36 11.55
N ILE A 65 -4.12 4.29 11.71
CA ILE A 65 -5.10 4.24 12.82
C ILE A 65 -5.92 2.95 12.75
N MET A 66 -6.42 2.59 11.56
CA MET A 66 -7.20 1.36 11.36
C MET A 66 -6.40 0.10 11.72
N SER A 67 -5.14 0.03 11.28
CA SER A 67 -4.21 -1.06 11.62
C SER A 67 -3.98 -1.18 13.13
N HIS A 68 -3.76 -0.05 13.82
CA HIS A 68 -3.60 -0.06 15.28
C HIS A 68 -4.87 -0.43 16.03
N ILE A 69 -6.04 0.03 15.59
CA ILE A 69 -7.32 -0.36 16.20
C ILE A 69 -7.49 -1.87 16.09
N LEU A 70 -7.30 -2.45 14.90
CA LEU A 70 -7.39 -3.91 14.73
C LEU A 70 -6.39 -4.63 15.64
N ASN A 71 -5.12 -4.23 15.63
CA ASN A 71 -4.09 -4.88 16.43
C ASN A 71 -4.36 -4.80 17.94
N VAL A 72 -4.67 -3.62 18.48
CA VAL A 72 -4.89 -3.43 19.93
C VAL A 72 -6.15 -4.17 20.40
N THR A 73 -7.25 -4.08 19.64
CA THR A 73 -8.51 -4.71 20.02
C THR A 73 -8.47 -6.24 19.92
N THR A 74 -7.77 -6.78 18.92
CA THR A 74 -7.57 -8.24 18.79
C THR A 74 -6.62 -8.80 19.84
N GLN A 75 -5.65 -8.01 20.31
CA GLN A 75 -4.77 -8.40 21.42
C GLN A 75 -5.47 -8.35 22.78
N ALA A 76 -6.47 -7.47 22.94
CA ALA A 76 -7.21 -7.31 24.19
C ALA A 76 -8.36 -8.33 24.37
N MET A 77 -8.80 -8.96 23.27
CA MET A 77 -9.84 -10.01 23.25
C MET A 77 -9.22 -11.39 23.47
#